data_AF-A0A2N6FMI4-F1
#
_entry.id   AF-A0A2N6FMI4-F1
#
_cell.length_a   1.000
_cell.length_b   1.000
_cell.length_c   1.000
_cell.angle_alpha   90.00
_cell.angle_beta   90.00
_cell.angle_gamma   90.00
#
_symmetry.space_group_name_H-M   'P 1'
#
loop_
_entity.id
_entity.type
_entity.pdbx_description
1 polymer ?
#
loop_
_entity_poly.entity_id
_entity_poly.type
_entity_poly.pdbx_seq_one_letter_code
_entity_poly.pdbx_strand_id
1 'polypeptide(L)'
;MAASDVDGDILSLSAPVLPVWLSFDTATGALFGTPGNAEVCRHDVTLQVTDGTVTIEQSFVLTVIFKDLDGDTIPDSWELAYGLDPTLDNRSVDSDNDGLLDVDEYLMGSSPRDLDTDGDGLPDLVEQRNGTDPSVDNATFTDTDGDALPDLYEIAMGLDETVANGVFTDSDGDGLSDYREYLLGLDPLVDNSMDLDSDGDGLLDQVETAVGLDPNNPADAVADHDHDGLTAREEIAQGTLPTLDNRLFSDFDGDGLPDQTEILAGTDPAGDNRASDCDSDGVSDLVEYLNGTLTTANAALTDSDADGLSDLYEVANGLDPQVANDPRADSDGDALSDLYEYLNGLDPQVDNRLDPDSDGDGISDTLESLLGLDPLDATDAAGDPDGDGIATIVEIASGTSPLIDNATLLDSDGDGITDLSEWLSGLDPEFDNTLTDSDGDGITDMQEYANGTLSTPNEQIVDADNDGLPDLWEVASGLDPAVDNRFTDVDADGMSDVAEYLLGTNPLNVDSDGDGISDGVDPDPLDGAVVIASDGDVGGDGEVAVEDALTALRMAMGFVTASETERHHADVAPLINGVPAPDGEVTAADALVILRKAIGLVSF
;
A
#
# COMPACT_ATOMS: atom_id res chain seq x y z
N MET A 1 -16.51 37.33 -42.54
CA MET A 1 -16.11 36.82 -43.87
C MET A 1 -17.17 37.26 -44.88
N ALA A 2 -16.78 37.62 -46.10
CA ALA A 2 -17.73 37.94 -47.18
C ALA A 2 -17.27 37.26 -48.47
N ALA A 3 -18.17 36.56 -49.15
CA ALA A 3 -17.89 35.86 -50.41
C ALA A 3 -19.07 36.04 -51.37
N SER A 4 -18.80 35.98 -52.67
CA SER A 4 -19.80 36.10 -53.73
C SER A 4 -19.47 35.14 -54.85
N ASP A 5 -20.47 34.39 -55.29
CA ASP A 5 -20.36 33.54 -56.47
C ASP A 5 -20.86 34.28 -57.73
N VAL A 6 -20.20 34.02 -58.87
CA VAL A 6 -20.51 34.68 -60.15
C VAL A 6 -21.72 34.07 -60.84
N ASP A 7 -22.02 32.80 -60.57
CA ASP A 7 -23.12 32.04 -61.14
C ASP A 7 -24.37 32.07 -60.23
N GLY A 8 -24.21 32.55 -58.99
CA GLY A 8 -25.27 32.76 -58.00
C GLY A 8 -25.55 31.52 -57.14
N ASP A 9 -24.61 30.59 -57.07
CA ASP A 9 -24.74 29.37 -56.28
C ASP A 9 -24.72 29.65 -54.78
N ILE A 10 -25.32 28.74 -54.00
CA ILE A 10 -25.35 28.84 -52.54
C ILE A 10 -23.96 28.50 -52.00
N LEU A 11 -23.35 29.45 -51.30
CA LEU A 11 -22.04 29.29 -50.70
C LEU A 11 -22.13 28.64 -49.32
N SER A 12 -21.27 27.65 -49.08
CA SER A 12 -21.04 27.07 -47.76
C SER A 12 -19.73 27.59 -47.18
N LEU A 13 -19.78 28.07 -45.94
CA LEU A 13 -18.65 28.61 -45.20
C LEU A 13 -18.21 27.60 -44.13
N SER A 14 -16.91 27.40 -43.96
CA SER A 14 -16.31 26.57 -42.90
C SER A 14 -14.98 27.17 -42.45
N ALA A 15 -14.46 26.66 -41.34
CA ALA A 15 -13.18 27.08 -40.78
C ALA A 15 -12.38 25.83 -40.36
N PRO A 16 -11.63 25.20 -41.28
CA PRO A 16 -10.94 23.94 -41.03
C PRO A 16 -9.78 24.06 -40.02
N VAL A 17 -9.25 25.25 -39.80
CA VAL A 17 -8.19 25.50 -38.81
C VAL A 17 -8.61 26.67 -37.94
N LEU A 18 -8.86 26.40 -36.66
CA LEU A 18 -9.26 27.36 -35.63
C LEU A 18 -8.63 26.96 -34.30
N PRO A 19 -8.12 27.91 -33.50
CA PRO A 19 -7.77 27.64 -32.11
C PRO A 19 -9.03 27.37 -31.27
N VAL A 20 -8.88 26.56 -30.22
CA VAL A 20 -10.00 25.97 -29.43
C VAL A 20 -10.94 27.04 -28.84
N TRP A 21 -10.40 28.18 -28.42
CA TRP A 21 -11.16 29.30 -27.85
C TRP A 21 -11.90 30.16 -28.89
N LEU A 22 -11.66 29.96 -30.19
CA LEU A 22 -12.20 30.79 -31.27
C LEU A 22 -13.28 30.05 -32.06
N SER A 23 -14.49 30.60 -32.06
CA SER A 23 -15.64 30.06 -32.78
C SER A 23 -15.88 30.78 -34.10
N PHE A 24 -16.44 30.07 -35.09
CA PHE A 24 -16.84 30.60 -36.39
C PHE A 24 -18.33 30.34 -36.68
N ASP A 25 -19.10 31.41 -36.84
CA ASP A 25 -20.49 31.32 -37.28
C ASP A 25 -20.55 31.23 -38.81
N THR A 26 -20.97 30.07 -39.32
CA THR A 26 -21.06 29.77 -40.76
C THR A 26 -22.23 30.47 -41.45
N ALA A 27 -23.22 30.98 -40.71
CA ALA A 27 -24.35 31.72 -41.27
C ALA A 27 -24.03 33.21 -41.47
N THR A 28 -23.25 33.80 -40.56
CA THR A 28 -22.90 35.24 -40.60
C THR A 28 -21.46 35.50 -41.06
N GLY A 29 -20.60 34.47 -41.01
CA GLY A 29 -19.17 34.57 -41.28
C GLY A 29 -18.39 35.30 -40.19
N ALA A 30 -18.92 35.42 -38.97
CA ALA A 30 -18.26 36.07 -37.84
C ALA A 30 -17.32 35.12 -37.09
N LEU A 31 -16.18 35.63 -36.64
CA LEU A 31 -15.29 34.98 -35.68
C LEU A 31 -15.49 35.64 -34.31
N PHE A 32 -15.61 34.85 -33.25
CA PHE A 32 -15.78 35.34 -31.88
C PHE A 32 -15.18 34.35 -30.88
N GLY A 33 -14.66 34.87 -29.77
CA GLY A 33 -13.99 34.10 -28.72
C GLY A 33 -13.16 35.00 -27.83
N THR A 34 -12.81 34.52 -26.64
CA THR A 34 -11.94 35.21 -25.68
C THR A 34 -10.77 34.28 -25.36
N PRO A 35 -9.53 34.60 -25.74
CA PRO A 35 -8.37 33.80 -25.37
C PRO A 35 -8.07 33.95 -23.87
N GLY A 36 -7.61 32.89 -23.23
CA GLY A 36 -7.04 32.93 -21.89
C GLY A 36 -5.52 33.15 -21.92
N ASN A 37 -4.91 33.08 -20.74
CA ASN A 37 -3.47 33.35 -20.60
C ASN A 37 -2.61 32.24 -21.23
N ALA A 38 -3.10 31.00 -21.23
CA ALA A 38 -2.44 29.86 -21.89
C ALA A 38 -2.31 30.04 -23.41
N GLU A 39 -3.13 30.90 -24.01
CA GLU A 39 -3.15 31.12 -25.45
C GLU A 39 -2.34 32.31 -25.92
N VAL A 40 -1.48 32.88 -25.07
CA VAL A 40 -0.48 33.90 -25.43
C VAL A 40 0.59 33.32 -26.36
N CYS A 41 0.23 33.16 -27.64
CA CYS A 41 1.10 32.68 -28.70
C CYS A 41 0.50 33.01 -30.08
N ARG A 42 1.07 32.41 -31.13
CA ARG A 42 0.56 32.52 -32.50
C ARG A 42 -0.38 31.36 -32.79
N HIS A 43 -1.57 31.69 -33.28
CA HIS A 43 -2.61 30.76 -33.71
C HIS A 43 -2.88 30.91 -35.19
N ASP A 44 -2.75 29.83 -35.95
CA ASP A 44 -3.14 29.82 -37.35
C ASP A 44 -4.66 29.70 -37.48
N VAL A 45 -5.25 30.48 -38.37
CA VAL A 45 -6.66 30.40 -38.73
C VAL A 45 -6.80 30.25 -40.23
N THR A 46 -7.56 29.26 -40.66
CA THR A 46 -7.92 29.04 -42.07
C THR A 46 -9.43 29.01 -42.19
N LEU A 47 -9.94 29.90 -43.04
CA LEU A 47 -11.35 29.96 -43.43
C LEU A 47 -11.50 29.41 -44.85
N GLN A 48 -12.60 28.72 -45.09
CA GLN A 48 -12.88 28.04 -46.34
C GLN A 48 -14.29 28.39 -46.82
N VAL A 49 -14.43 28.59 -48.13
CA VAL A 49 -15.73 28.77 -48.79
C VAL A 49 -15.82 27.88 -50.03
N THR A 50 -16.97 27.25 -50.24
CA THR A 50 -17.21 26.38 -51.40
C THR A 50 -18.63 26.55 -51.95
N ASP A 51 -18.76 26.44 -53.28
CA ASP A 51 -20.04 26.31 -54.00
C ASP A 51 -20.38 24.83 -54.33
N GLY A 52 -19.56 23.88 -53.85
CA GLY A 52 -19.68 22.44 -54.16
C GLY A 52 -18.90 21.99 -55.41
N THR A 53 -18.33 22.92 -56.18
CA THR A 53 -17.46 22.64 -57.34
C THR A 53 -16.06 23.23 -57.18
N VAL A 54 -15.95 24.42 -56.59
CA VAL A 54 -14.70 25.11 -56.31
C VAL A 54 -14.63 25.42 -54.82
N THR A 55 -13.44 25.28 -54.26
CA THR A 55 -13.15 25.62 -52.87
C THR A 55 -12.02 26.64 -52.83
N ILE A 56 -12.23 27.71 -52.07
CA ILE A 56 -11.24 28.77 -51.85
C ILE A 56 -10.96 28.87 -50.36
N GLU A 57 -9.68 28.97 -50.02
CA GLU A 57 -9.21 29.13 -48.65
C GLU A 57 -8.53 30.47 -48.44
N GLN A 58 -8.68 31.00 -47.23
CA GLN A 58 -7.97 32.18 -46.75
C GLN A 58 -7.37 31.86 -45.37
N SER A 59 -6.04 31.93 -45.27
CA SER A 59 -5.32 31.74 -44.02
C SER A 59 -4.72 33.05 -43.50
N PHE A 60 -4.74 33.22 -42.18
CA PHE A 60 -4.07 34.31 -41.48
C PHE A 60 -3.65 33.84 -40.08
N VAL A 61 -2.73 34.58 -39.46
CA VAL A 61 -2.23 34.28 -38.10
C VAL A 61 -2.84 35.27 -37.12
N LEU A 62 -3.46 34.75 -36.06
CA LEU A 62 -3.87 35.49 -34.88
C LEU A 62 -2.74 35.42 -33.85
N THR A 63 -2.20 36.56 -33.44
CA THR A 63 -1.22 36.62 -32.35
C THR A 63 -1.91 37.16 -31.11
N VAL A 64 -1.99 36.35 -30.08
CA VAL A 64 -2.41 36.78 -28.74
C VAL A 64 -1.15 37.13 -27.97
N ILE A 65 -1.14 38.28 -27.32
CA ILE A 65 -0.02 38.76 -26.52
C ILE A 65 -0.47 38.99 -25.09
N PHE A 66 0.41 38.68 -24.14
CA PHE A 66 0.31 39.21 -22.79
C PHE A 66 0.56 40.71 -22.89
N LYS A 67 -0.41 41.49 -22.42
CA LYS A 67 -0.32 42.94 -22.39
C LYS A 67 -0.29 43.32 -20.91
N ASP A 68 0.82 43.92 -20.53
CA ASP A 68 1.13 44.50 -19.23
C ASP A 68 1.77 45.84 -19.59
N LEU A 69 0.99 46.91 -19.45
CA LEU A 69 1.25 48.21 -20.04
C LEU A 69 2.17 49.08 -19.18
N ASP A 70 2.28 48.82 -17.89
CA ASP A 70 3.18 49.50 -16.96
C ASP A 70 4.36 48.63 -16.45
N GLY A 71 4.35 47.33 -16.74
CA GLY A 71 5.47 46.42 -16.48
C GLY A 71 5.54 45.93 -15.04
N ASP A 72 4.39 45.79 -14.40
CA ASP A 72 4.24 45.43 -13.00
C ASP A 72 3.98 43.92 -12.79
N THR A 73 3.94 43.15 -13.89
CA THR A 73 3.68 41.71 -13.96
C THR A 73 2.23 41.28 -13.77
N ILE A 74 1.32 42.22 -13.59
CA ILE A 74 -0.12 42.01 -13.62
C ILE A 74 -0.62 42.29 -15.06
N PRO A 75 -1.42 41.40 -15.66
CA PRO A 75 -1.93 41.64 -17.01
C PRO A 75 -3.03 42.72 -17.06
N ASP A 76 -2.99 43.58 -18.09
CA ASP A 76 -4.02 44.60 -18.40
C ASP A 76 -5.44 44.02 -18.33
N SER A 77 -5.62 42.76 -18.75
CA SER A 77 -6.91 42.10 -18.75
C SER A 77 -7.44 41.79 -17.36
N TRP A 78 -6.56 41.45 -16.42
CA TRP A 78 -6.92 41.20 -15.03
C TRP A 78 -7.22 42.52 -14.32
N GLU A 79 -6.36 43.53 -14.52
CA GLU A 79 -6.59 44.88 -13.99
C GLU A 79 -7.93 45.45 -14.48
N LEU A 80 -8.25 45.31 -15.77
CA LEU A 80 -9.54 45.73 -16.31
C LEU A 80 -10.73 44.92 -15.75
N ALA A 81 -10.54 43.64 -15.42
CA ALA A 81 -11.58 42.79 -14.85
C ALA A 81 -11.96 43.25 -13.44
N TYR A 82 -10.97 43.61 -12.62
CA TYR A 82 -11.16 44.14 -11.27
C TYR A 82 -11.30 45.67 -11.24
N GLY A 83 -11.23 46.35 -12.38
CA GLY A 83 -11.43 47.80 -12.49
C GLY A 83 -10.27 48.64 -11.96
N LEU A 84 -9.06 48.09 -11.97
CA LEU A 84 -7.80 48.79 -11.78
C LEU A 84 -7.42 49.56 -13.07
N ASP A 85 -6.40 50.42 -12.99
CA ASP A 85 -5.93 51.23 -14.11
C ASP A 85 -4.67 50.58 -14.71
N PRO A 86 -4.72 50.02 -15.94
CA PRO A 86 -3.58 49.35 -16.60
C PRO A 86 -2.36 50.22 -16.91
N THR A 87 -2.28 51.42 -16.34
CA THR A 87 -1.15 52.34 -16.52
C THR A 87 -0.44 52.64 -15.20
N LEU A 88 -0.86 52.00 -14.12
CA LEU A 88 -0.38 52.20 -12.77
C LEU A 88 0.31 50.93 -12.26
N ASP A 89 1.59 51.04 -11.89
CA ASP A 89 2.33 49.94 -11.24
C ASP A 89 1.67 49.55 -9.90
N ASN A 90 0.98 48.41 -9.87
CA ASN A 90 0.19 47.89 -8.76
C ASN A 90 1.01 46.99 -7.81
N ARG A 91 2.30 46.73 -8.06
CA ARG A 91 3.17 45.91 -7.16
C ARG A 91 3.35 46.41 -5.73
N SER A 92 2.91 47.61 -5.44
CA SER A 92 2.98 48.21 -4.10
C SER A 92 1.69 48.96 -3.78
N VAL A 93 0.63 48.65 -4.52
CA VAL A 93 -0.71 49.11 -4.26
C VAL A 93 -1.41 48.01 -3.48
N ASP A 94 -2.25 48.45 -2.55
CA ASP A 94 -3.14 47.65 -1.73
C ASP A 94 -4.49 48.38 -1.86
N SER A 95 -5.34 47.83 -2.72
CA SER A 95 -6.47 48.55 -3.30
C SER A 95 -7.71 48.55 -2.39
N ASP A 96 -7.89 47.54 -1.54
CA ASP A 96 -8.94 47.50 -0.51
C ASP A 96 -8.43 47.79 0.91
N ASN A 97 -7.12 47.80 1.14
CA ASN A 97 -6.46 48.10 2.42
C ASN A 97 -6.65 47.01 3.48
N ASP A 98 -6.70 45.74 3.07
CA ASP A 98 -6.61 44.61 4.00
C ASP A 98 -5.15 44.36 4.46
N GLY A 99 -4.17 44.85 3.70
CA GLY A 99 -2.74 44.70 3.94
C GLY A 99 -2.05 43.66 3.04
N LEU A 100 -2.79 43.01 2.14
CA LEU A 100 -2.31 42.23 1.02
C LEU A 100 -2.09 43.16 -0.19
N LEU A 101 -1.05 42.93 -0.99
CA LEU A 101 -0.77 43.79 -2.16
C LEU A 101 -1.51 43.24 -3.39
N ASP A 102 -1.96 44.12 -4.29
CA ASP A 102 -2.67 43.74 -5.53
C ASP A 102 -1.92 42.67 -6.37
N VAL A 103 -0.58 42.66 -6.29
CA VAL A 103 0.25 41.65 -6.97
C VAL A 103 0.24 40.29 -6.27
N ASP A 104 0.16 40.26 -4.94
CA ASP A 104 0.07 39.04 -4.16
C ASP A 104 -1.32 38.43 -4.33
N GLU A 105 -2.37 39.25 -4.39
CA GLU A 105 -3.74 38.82 -4.70
C GLU A 105 -3.85 38.20 -6.09
N TYR A 106 -3.20 38.80 -7.09
CA TYR A 106 -3.11 38.19 -8.42
C TYR A 106 -2.44 36.81 -8.40
N LEU A 107 -1.41 36.62 -7.56
CA LEU A 107 -0.71 35.33 -7.44
C LEU A 107 -1.54 34.29 -6.69
N MET A 108 -2.35 34.72 -5.73
CA MET A 108 -3.16 33.84 -4.87
C MET A 108 -4.57 33.62 -5.42
N GLY A 109 -4.97 34.36 -6.46
CA GLY A 109 -6.31 34.22 -7.06
C GLY A 109 -7.40 34.96 -6.30
N SER A 110 -7.05 35.82 -5.36
CA SER A 110 -7.97 36.63 -4.58
C SER A 110 -8.28 37.99 -5.24
N SER A 111 -9.19 38.77 -4.66
CA SER A 111 -9.76 39.96 -5.26
C SER A 111 -9.14 41.25 -4.68
N PRO A 112 -8.45 42.09 -5.47
CA PRO A 112 -7.81 43.36 -5.05
C PRO A 112 -8.75 44.48 -4.62
N ARG A 113 -10.00 44.16 -4.38
CA ARG A 113 -11.05 45.12 -4.03
C ARG A 113 -11.99 44.58 -2.98
N ASP A 114 -11.75 43.38 -2.50
CA ASP A 114 -12.57 42.73 -1.51
C ASP A 114 -11.68 42.28 -0.37
N LEU A 115 -11.96 42.80 0.83
CA LEU A 115 -11.16 42.49 2.01
C LEU A 115 -11.27 41.00 2.41
N ASP A 116 -12.28 40.31 1.88
CA ASP A 116 -12.71 38.95 2.14
C ASP A 116 -13.34 38.46 0.82
N THR A 117 -12.53 37.81 0.00
CA THR A 117 -12.81 37.51 -1.41
C THR A 117 -13.95 36.50 -1.57
N ASP A 118 -14.04 35.51 -0.70
CA ASP A 118 -15.07 34.48 -0.76
C ASP A 118 -16.29 34.79 0.11
N GLY A 119 -16.17 35.76 1.02
CA GLY A 119 -17.24 36.29 1.84
C GLY A 119 -17.57 35.41 3.05
N ASP A 120 -16.62 34.60 3.51
CA ASP A 120 -16.80 33.68 4.63
C ASP A 120 -16.62 34.34 6.00
N GLY A 121 -16.02 35.53 6.02
CA GLY A 121 -15.78 36.35 7.21
C GLY A 121 -14.33 36.43 7.65
N LEU A 122 -13.42 35.64 7.06
CA LEU A 122 -11.97 35.76 7.24
C LEU A 122 -11.40 36.71 6.17
N PRO A 123 -10.61 37.73 6.56
CA PRO A 123 -9.95 38.58 5.56
C PRO A 123 -8.83 37.86 4.80
N ASP A 124 -8.65 38.17 3.52
CA ASP A 124 -7.65 37.54 2.64
C ASP A 124 -6.22 37.54 3.24
N LEU A 125 -5.81 38.63 3.90
CA LEU A 125 -4.53 38.71 4.61
C LEU A 125 -4.39 37.67 5.75
N VAL A 126 -5.47 37.40 6.48
CA VAL A 126 -5.48 36.40 7.57
C VAL A 126 -5.26 35.02 6.97
N GLU A 127 -6.00 34.71 5.91
CA GLU A 127 -5.88 33.44 5.20
C GLU A 127 -4.48 33.24 4.60
N GLN A 128 -3.90 34.28 3.99
CA GLN A 128 -2.50 34.21 3.53
C GLN A 128 -1.52 33.89 4.66
N ARG A 129 -1.67 34.53 5.83
CA ARG A 129 -0.77 34.31 6.98
C ARG A 129 -0.87 32.89 7.51
N ASN A 130 -2.06 32.30 7.40
CA ASN A 130 -2.38 30.99 7.93
C ASN A 130 -2.24 29.87 6.88
N GLY A 131 -2.01 30.22 5.61
CA GLY A 131 -1.79 29.28 4.51
C GLY A 131 -3.07 28.65 3.97
N THR A 132 -4.23 29.23 4.28
CA THR A 132 -5.52 28.86 3.68
C THR A 132 -5.73 29.61 2.35
N ASP A 133 -6.72 29.18 1.56
CA ASP A 133 -6.98 29.72 0.22
C ASP A 133 -8.04 30.83 0.29
N PRO A 134 -7.70 32.11 0.02
CA PRO A 134 -8.64 33.23 0.14
C PRO A 134 -9.80 33.23 -0.86
N SER A 135 -9.87 32.24 -1.74
CA SER A 135 -10.96 32.08 -2.70
C SER A 135 -11.94 30.97 -2.33
N VAL A 136 -11.80 30.37 -1.15
CA VAL A 136 -12.51 29.17 -0.70
C VAL A 136 -13.13 29.37 0.69
N ASP A 137 -14.45 29.56 0.72
CA ASP A 137 -15.27 29.71 1.94
C ASP A 137 -15.00 28.57 2.95
N ASN A 138 -14.19 28.87 3.97
CA ASN A 138 -13.64 27.96 4.97
C ASN A 138 -13.80 28.44 6.42
N ALA A 139 -14.36 29.63 6.65
CA ALA A 139 -14.47 30.32 7.95
C ALA A 139 -15.05 29.55 9.14
N THR A 140 -15.71 28.42 8.91
CA THR A 140 -16.30 27.60 9.99
C THR A 140 -15.38 26.52 10.52
N PHE A 141 -14.22 26.30 9.90
CA PHE A 141 -13.31 25.21 10.25
C PHE A 141 -11.87 25.65 10.47
N THR A 142 -11.59 26.94 10.34
CA THR A 142 -10.25 27.50 10.54
C THR A 142 -10.05 27.82 12.02
N ASP A 143 -9.08 27.12 12.60
CA ASP A 143 -8.64 27.19 14.00
C ASP A 143 -7.10 27.25 13.96
N THR A 144 -6.56 28.46 13.98
CA THR A 144 -5.17 28.77 13.64
C THR A 144 -4.19 28.27 14.70
N ASP A 145 -4.60 28.16 15.95
CA ASP A 145 -3.74 27.68 17.04
C ASP A 145 -4.16 26.32 17.61
N GLY A 146 -5.25 25.74 17.12
CA GLY A 146 -5.71 24.39 17.41
C GLY A 146 -6.36 24.25 18.77
N ASP A 147 -7.02 25.30 19.26
CA ASP A 147 -7.59 25.37 20.61
C ASP A 147 -9.12 25.11 20.68
N ALA A 148 -9.73 24.80 19.54
CA ALA A 148 -11.15 24.58 19.31
C ALA A 148 -12.06 25.83 19.30
N LEU A 149 -11.50 27.04 19.36
CA LEU A 149 -12.19 28.27 19.00
C LEU A 149 -11.92 28.59 17.51
N PRO A 150 -12.97 28.76 16.68
CA PRO A 150 -12.76 29.21 15.32
C PRO A 150 -12.20 30.64 15.29
N ASP A 151 -11.24 30.93 14.41
CA ASP A 151 -10.61 32.25 14.25
C ASP A 151 -11.65 33.38 14.15
N LEU A 152 -12.73 33.14 13.39
CA LEU A 152 -13.81 34.11 13.20
C LEU A 152 -14.49 34.47 14.53
N TYR A 153 -14.66 33.51 15.43
CA TYR A 153 -15.22 33.75 16.76
C TYR A 153 -14.26 34.53 17.63
N GLU A 154 -12.97 34.16 17.62
CA GLU A 154 -11.95 34.84 18.40
C GLU A 154 -11.83 36.32 18.02
N ILE A 155 -11.75 36.60 16.71
CA ILE A 155 -11.73 37.96 16.17
C ILE A 155 -13.01 38.71 16.58
N ALA A 156 -14.17 38.06 16.56
CA ALA A 156 -15.43 38.68 16.93
C ALA A 156 -15.50 39.04 18.42
N MET A 157 -14.91 38.21 19.29
CA MET A 157 -14.84 38.46 20.75
C MET A 157 -13.65 39.34 21.14
N GLY A 158 -12.72 39.60 20.24
CA GLY A 158 -11.51 40.39 20.49
C GLY A 158 -10.41 39.60 21.20
N LEU A 159 -10.43 38.27 21.05
CA LEU A 159 -9.35 37.35 21.36
C LEU A 159 -8.29 37.39 20.22
N ASP A 160 -7.14 36.76 20.45
CA ASP A 160 -6.02 36.71 19.49
C ASP A 160 -6.00 35.31 18.89
N GLU A 161 -6.26 35.22 17.58
CA GLU A 161 -6.41 33.98 16.79
C GLU A 161 -5.12 33.13 16.71
N THR A 162 -4.05 33.57 17.35
CA THR A 162 -2.75 32.88 17.36
C THR A 162 -2.34 32.41 18.76
N VAL A 163 -3.23 32.56 19.73
CA VAL A 163 -2.99 32.28 21.14
C VAL A 163 -4.09 31.38 21.68
N ALA A 164 -3.75 30.14 22.04
CA ALA A 164 -4.73 29.16 22.51
C ALA A 164 -5.53 29.66 23.75
N ASN A 165 -6.70 30.24 23.51
CA ASN A 165 -7.71 30.76 24.41
C ASN A 165 -8.92 29.81 24.57
N GLY A 166 -8.89 28.60 24.03
CA GLY A 166 -10.05 27.72 23.95
C GLY A 166 -10.34 26.89 25.19
N VAL A 167 -10.29 25.56 25.08
CA VAL A 167 -10.92 24.61 26.02
C VAL A 167 -10.53 24.80 27.50
N PHE A 168 -9.32 25.28 27.78
CA PHE A 168 -8.77 25.41 29.14
C PHE A 168 -8.56 26.85 29.63
N THR A 169 -8.77 27.83 28.77
CA THR A 169 -8.56 29.24 29.12
C THR A 169 -9.88 29.80 29.65
N ASP A 170 -9.78 30.56 30.73
CA ASP A 170 -10.89 31.23 31.43
C ASP A 170 -10.46 32.69 31.55
N SER A 171 -10.78 33.45 30.50
CA SER A 171 -10.25 34.79 30.27
C SER A 171 -10.75 35.81 31.29
N ASP A 172 -11.94 35.60 31.87
CA ASP A 172 -12.55 36.50 32.84
C ASP A 172 -12.52 36.00 34.30
N GLY A 173 -12.23 34.71 34.51
CA GLY A 173 -12.07 34.07 35.81
C GLY A 173 -13.40 33.69 36.47
N ASP A 174 -14.49 33.56 35.72
CA ASP A 174 -15.82 33.26 36.25
C ASP A 174 -16.12 31.77 36.41
N GLY A 175 -15.23 30.91 35.88
CA GLY A 175 -15.29 29.46 35.97
C GLY A 175 -15.92 28.76 34.77
N LEU A 176 -16.32 29.50 33.74
CA LEU A 176 -16.54 28.98 32.39
C LEU A 176 -15.23 29.17 31.57
N SER A 177 -14.86 28.20 30.74
CA SER A 177 -13.78 28.43 29.77
C SER A 177 -14.31 29.20 28.56
N ASP A 178 -13.44 29.90 27.83
CA ASP A 178 -13.87 30.70 26.69
C ASP A 178 -14.55 29.81 25.62
N TYR A 179 -14.10 28.56 25.46
CA TYR A 179 -14.79 27.55 24.63
C TYR A 179 -16.19 27.20 25.15
N ARG A 180 -16.37 27.10 26.47
CA ARG A 180 -17.68 26.88 27.09
C ARG A 180 -18.61 28.07 26.83
N GLU A 181 -18.08 29.27 26.90
CA GLU A 181 -18.83 30.50 26.65
C GLU A 181 -19.21 30.63 25.18
N TYR A 182 -18.34 30.23 24.25
CA TYR A 182 -18.66 30.07 22.83
C TYR A 182 -19.88 29.18 22.62
N LEU A 183 -19.89 27.96 23.20
CA LEU A 183 -21.03 27.04 23.09
C LEU A 183 -22.31 27.60 23.70
N LEU A 184 -22.20 28.42 24.75
CA LEU A 184 -23.32 29.04 25.45
C LEU A 184 -23.75 30.39 24.86
N GLY A 185 -23.01 30.93 23.88
CA GLY A 185 -23.23 32.26 23.31
C GLY A 185 -23.00 33.39 24.33
N LEU A 186 -22.10 33.17 25.28
CA LEU A 186 -21.66 34.12 26.28
C LEU A 186 -20.39 34.86 25.79
N ASP A 187 -20.09 35.98 26.44
CA ASP A 187 -18.93 36.80 26.12
C ASP A 187 -17.77 36.41 27.06
N PRO A 188 -16.66 35.84 26.54
CA PRO A 188 -15.58 35.27 27.34
C PRO A 188 -14.75 36.28 28.14
N LEU A 189 -15.10 37.56 28.05
CA LEU A 189 -14.44 38.65 28.75
C LEU A 189 -15.32 39.26 29.86
N VAL A 190 -16.45 38.64 30.21
CA VAL A 190 -17.48 39.22 31.09
C VAL A 190 -17.95 38.24 32.17
N ASP A 191 -17.54 38.46 33.43
CA ASP A 191 -17.95 37.64 34.58
C ASP A 191 -19.49 37.53 34.71
N ASN A 192 -20.01 36.35 34.37
CA ASN A 192 -21.43 36.03 34.28
C ASN A 192 -21.97 35.27 35.52
N SER A 193 -21.12 35.07 36.55
CA SER A 193 -21.34 34.10 37.64
C SER A 193 -22.46 34.44 38.66
N MET A 194 -22.81 35.72 38.91
CA MET A 194 -23.63 36.11 40.08
C MET A 194 -25.08 36.55 39.81
N ASP A 195 -25.48 36.84 38.57
CA ASP A 195 -26.86 37.26 38.25
C ASP A 195 -27.75 36.09 37.77
N LEU A 196 -27.21 34.87 37.80
CA LEU A 196 -27.78 33.71 37.11
C LEU A 196 -27.81 32.40 37.92
N ASP A 197 -27.37 32.29 39.17
CA ASP A 197 -27.49 31.07 40.03
C ASP A 197 -28.37 31.37 41.27
N SER A 198 -29.67 31.09 41.18
CA SER A 198 -30.68 31.53 42.16
C SER A 198 -30.67 30.75 43.47
N ASP A 199 -30.17 29.51 43.49
CA ASP A 199 -30.10 28.69 44.70
C ASP A 199 -28.69 28.40 45.23
N GLY A 200 -27.66 28.84 44.49
CA GLY A 200 -26.28 28.90 44.91
C GLY A 200 -25.60 27.53 44.92
N ASP A 201 -26.04 26.60 44.09
CA ASP A 201 -25.48 25.26 43.99
C ASP A 201 -24.36 25.13 42.93
N GLY A 202 -24.09 26.21 42.21
CA GLY A 202 -23.05 26.30 41.19
C GLY A 202 -23.55 26.03 39.78
N LEU A 203 -24.86 25.84 39.58
CA LEU A 203 -25.49 25.83 38.26
C LEU A 203 -26.20 27.17 38.00
N LEU A 204 -26.22 27.60 36.74
CA LEU A 204 -26.95 28.80 36.35
C LEU A 204 -28.42 28.45 36.06
N ASP A 205 -29.37 29.25 36.53
CA ASP A 205 -30.82 29.23 36.31
C ASP A 205 -31.21 28.95 34.86
N GLN A 206 -30.50 29.55 33.90
CA GLN A 206 -30.76 29.36 32.48
C GLN A 206 -30.35 27.96 32.02
N VAL A 207 -29.23 27.45 32.54
CA VAL A 207 -28.76 26.08 32.28
C VAL A 207 -29.72 25.09 32.91
N GLU A 208 -30.07 25.26 34.19
CA GLU A 208 -31.03 24.42 34.89
C GLU A 208 -32.38 24.39 34.17
N THR A 209 -32.90 25.55 33.76
CA THR A 209 -34.14 25.63 32.98
C THR A 209 -34.02 24.95 31.61
N ALA A 210 -32.88 25.04 30.95
CA ALA A 210 -32.64 24.44 29.63
C ALA A 210 -32.55 22.92 29.70
N VAL A 211 -31.92 22.38 30.75
CA VAL A 211 -31.73 20.94 30.96
C VAL A 211 -32.86 20.28 31.77
N GLY A 212 -33.82 21.08 32.26
CA GLY A 212 -35.01 20.59 32.95
C GLY A 212 -34.84 20.35 34.45
N LEU A 213 -33.79 20.90 35.07
CA LEU A 213 -33.59 21.01 36.51
C LEU A 213 -34.41 22.20 37.07
N ASP A 214 -34.51 22.32 38.39
CA ASP A 214 -35.29 23.38 39.05
C ASP A 214 -34.34 24.47 39.61
N PRO A 215 -34.31 25.69 39.02
CA PRO A 215 -33.48 26.84 39.43
C PRO A 215 -33.59 27.33 40.88
N ASN A 216 -34.32 26.63 41.73
CA ASN A 216 -34.54 26.99 43.12
C ASN A 216 -34.35 25.79 44.06
N ASN A 217 -33.85 24.67 43.54
CA ASN A 217 -33.66 23.43 44.25
C ASN A 217 -32.19 22.98 44.20
N PRO A 218 -31.36 23.38 45.20
CA PRO A 218 -29.92 23.20 45.15
C PRO A 218 -29.45 21.74 45.31
N ALA A 219 -30.40 20.81 45.41
CA ALA A 219 -30.17 19.39 45.57
C ALA A 219 -30.20 18.65 44.23
N ASP A 220 -30.70 19.26 43.16
CA ASP A 220 -30.71 18.62 41.85
C ASP A 220 -29.35 18.75 41.14
N ALA A 221 -28.57 19.81 41.33
CA ALA A 221 -27.16 19.86 40.92
C ALA A 221 -26.31 18.65 41.36
N VAL A 222 -26.59 18.07 42.52
CA VAL A 222 -25.82 16.94 43.08
C VAL A 222 -26.54 15.60 42.95
N ALA A 223 -27.65 15.55 42.23
CA ALA A 223 -28.38 14.31 41.97
C ALA A 223 -28.00 13.77 40.58
N ASP A 224 -27.81 12.45 40.56
CA ASP A 224 -27.67 11.63 39.36
C ASP A 224 -29.07 11.29 38.86
N HIS A 225 -29.52 12.03 37.85
CA HIS A 225 -30.93 12.15 37.46
C HIS A 225 -31.36 11.06 36.49
N ASP A 226 -30.44 10.64 35.64
CA ASP A 226 -30.59 9.61 34.62
C ASP A 226 -29.92 8.28 35.03
N HIS A 227 -29.18 8.25 36.14
CA HIS A 227 -28.51 7.09 36.72
C HIS A 227 -27.32 6.60 35.88
N ASP A 228 -26.61 7.52 35.23
CA ASP A 228 -25.37 7.24 34.50
C ASP A 228 -24.13 7.25 35.42
N GLY A 229 -24.27 7.79 36.63
CA GLY A 229 -23.22 7.81 37.64
C GLY A 229 -22.57 9.18 37.86
N LEU A 230 -22.95 10.20 37.08
CA LEU A 230 -22.54 11.59 37.29
C LEU A 230 -23.63 12.39 37.98
N THR A 231 -23.24 13.43 38.72
CA THR A 231 -24.22 14.40 39.21
C THR A 231 -24.52 15.43 38.13
N ALA A 232 -25.73 16.01 38.16
CA ALA A 232 -26.13 17.01 37.18
C ALA A 232 -25.14 18.19 37.00
N ARG A 233 -24.41 18.55 38.06
CA ARG A 233 -23.37 19.59 38.05
C ARG A 233 -22.02 19.13 37.53
N GLU A 234 -21.75 17.83 37.56
CA GLU A 234 -20.60 17.22 36.88
C GLU A 234 -20.90 17.01 35.39
N GLU A 235 -22.16 16.78 35.03
CA GLU A 235 -22.63 16.67 33.64
C GLU A 235 -22.69 18.01 32.90
N ILE A 236 -23.38 19.02 33.45
CA ILE A 236 -23.02 20.43 33.20
C ILE A 236 -21.56 20.58 33.67
N ALA A 237 -20.71 21.55 33.40
CA ALA A 237 -19.24 21.43 33.61
C ALA A 237 -18.52 20.36 32.74
N GLN A 238 -19.10 19.21 32.38
CA GLN A 238 -18.60 18.34 31.29
C GLN A 238 -19.28 18.57 29.92
N GLY A 239 -20.43 19.25 29.91
CA GLY A 239 -21.14 19.58 28.66
C GLY A 239 -22.24 18.58 28.27
N THR A 240 -22.53 17.61 29.13
CA THR A 240 -23.59 16.60 28.95
C THR A 240 -24.92 17.09 29.58
N LEU A 241 -26.02 16.39 29.30
CA LEU A 241 -27.40 16.76 29.66
C LEU A 241 -27.95 15.96 30.86
N PRO A 242 -28.15 16.57 32.04
CA PRO A 242 -28.57 15.88 33.27
C PRO A 242 -29.86 15.05 33.25
N THR A 243 -30.74 15.24 32.27
CA THR A 243 -32.04 14.56 32.22
C THR A 243 -32.16 13.54 31.10
N LEU A 244 -31.09 13.38 30.33
CA LEU A 244 -30.99 12.43 29.24
C LEU A 244 -29.89 11.46 29.62
N ASP A 245 -30.22 10.17 29.74
CA ASP A 245 -29.29 9.06 29.94
C ASP A 245 -28.19 9.09 28.86
N ASN A 246 -27.13 9.88 29.12
CA ASN A 246 -26.17 10.30 28.12
C ASN A 246 -25.11 9.26 27.86
N ARG A 247 -25.18 8.11 28.53
CA ARG A 247 -24.47 6.92 28.09
C ARG A 247 -24.56 6.81 26.57
N LEU A 248 -25.73 7.03 25.99
CA LEU A 248 -25.95 6.87 24.54
C LEU A 248 -25.08 7.74 23.60
N PHE A 249 -24.52 8.86 24.06
CA PHE A 249 -23.86 9.87 23.21
C PHE A 249 -22.70 10.66 23.86
N SER A 250 -22.47 10.51 25.16
CA SER A 250 -21.31 11.05 25.89
C SER A 250 -20.10 10.19 25.60
N ASP A 251 -18.91 10.77 25.51
CA ASP A 251 -17.59 10.13 25.37
C ASP A 251 -16.76 10.73 26.52
N PHE A 252 -16.88 10.11 27.70
CA PHE A 252 -16.57 10.75 28.99
C PHE A 252 -15.08 11.01 29.19
N ASP A 253 -14.21 10.23 28.54
CA ASP A 253 -12.75 10.40 28.59
C ASP A 253 -12.15 10.97 27.28
N GLY A 254 -12.98 11.25 26.28
CA GLY A 254 -12.61 11.95 25.04
C GLY A 254 -11.75 11.09 24.13
N ASP A 255 -11.99 9.78 24.16
CA ASP A 255 -11.20 8.79 23.46
C ASP A 255 -11.80 8.46 22.06
N GLY A 256 -13.02 8.95 21.78
CA GLY A 256 -13.73 8.79 20.52
C GLY A 256 -14.86 7.76 20.56
N LEU A 257 -15.03 7.01 21.65
CA LEU A 257 -16.10 6.06 21.88
C LEU A 257 -17.22 6.66 22.75
N PRO A 258 -18.50 6.51 22.37
CA PRO A 258 -19.57 6.88 23.28
C PRO A 258 -19.70 5.88 24.46
N ASP A 259 -19.92 6.38 25.66
CA ASP A 259 -20.14 5.67 26.93
C ASP A 259 -21.10 4.46 26.82
N GLN A 260 -22.12 4.48 25.96
CA GLN A 260 -23.07 3.37 25.76
C GLN A 260 -22.51 2.32 24.83
N THR A 261 -21.71 2.72 23.84
CA THR A 261 -20.90 1.81 23.04
C THR A 261 -19.99 1.03 23.98
N GLU A 262 -19.31 1.72 24.89
CA GLU A 262 -18.42 1.09 25.86
C GLU A 262 -19.18 0.21 26.86
N ILE A 263 -20.36 0.64 27.34
CA ILE A 263 -21.22 -0.19 28.20
C ILE A 263 -21.82 -1.39 27.46
N LEU A 264 -22.06 -1.30 26.15
CA LEU A 264 -22.52 -2.42 25.31
C LEU A 264 -21.39 -3.41 25.00
N ALA A 265 -20.19 -2.90 24.75
CA ALA A 265 -18.94 -3.65 24.57
C ALA A 265 -18.42 -4.21 25.91
N GLY A 266 -18.88 -3.67 27.04
CA GLY A 266 -18.49 -4.10 28.39
C GLY A 266 -17.14 -3.54 28.85
N THR A 267 -16.66 -2.46 28.23
CA THR A 267 -15.48 -1.66 28.58
C THR A 267 -15.83 -0.57 29.60
N ASP A 268 -14.82 0.18 30.09
CA ASP A 268 -14.96 1.14 31.19
C ASP A 268 -15.07 2.58 30.65
N PRO A 269 -16.25 3.23 30.68
CA PRO A 269 -16.46 4.55 30.08
C PRO A 269 -15.62 5.70 30.66
N ALA A 270 -14.84 5.44 31.71
CA ALA A 270 -13.96 6.41 32.33
C ALA A 270 -12.47 6.19 32.04
N GLY A 271 -12.14 5.26 31.15
CA GLY A 271 -10.77 4.89 30.86
C GLY A 271 -10.54 4.67 29.38
N ASP A 272 -9.47 5.26 28.86
CA ASP A 272 -9.10 5.32 27.45
C ASP A 272 -9.14 3.92 26.80
N ASN A 273 -10.24 3.66 26.09
CA ASN A 273 -10.67 2.42 25.46
C ASN A 273 -10.37 2.40 23.96
N ARG A 274 -9.62 3.37 23.43
CA ARG A 274 -9.09 3.37 22.06
C ARG A 274 -8.33 2.12 21.66
N ALA A 275 -7.81 1.38 22.64
CA ALA A 275 -7.08 0.12 22.49
C ALA A 275 -7.80 -1.06 23.17
N SER A 276 -9.01 -0.85 23.69
CA SER A 276 -9.84 -1.94 24.22
C SER A 276 -10.40 -2.74 23.06
N ASP A 277 -10.35 -4.07 23.21
CA ASP A 277 -10.75 -5.06 22.20
C ASP A 277 -11.70 -6.04 22.90
N CYS A 278 -12.98 -5.66 22.93
CA CYS A 278 -14.04 -6.29 23.70
C CYS A 278 -14.27 -7.76 23.32
N ASP A 279 -14.23 -8.06 22.02
CA ASP A 279 -14.45 -9.39 21.49
C ASP A 279 -13.15 -10.15 21.18
N SER A 280 -12.01 -9.51 21.46
CA SER A 280 -10.66 -10.08 21.38
C SER A 280 -10.30 -10.51 19.96
N ASP A 281 -10.78 -9.76 18.97
CA ASP A 281 -10.58 -10.03 17.54
C ASP A 281 -9.37 -9.29 16.94
N GLY A 282 -8.73 -8.44 17.74
CA GLY A 282 -7.52 -7.70 17.38
C GLY A 282 -7.77 -6.30 16.83
N VAL A 283 -9.02 -5.89 16.62
CA VAL A 283 -9.39 -4.51 16.26
C VAL A 283 -9.95 -3.80 17.48
N SER A 284 -9.54 -2.55 17.70
CA SER A 284 -10.04 -1.81 18.86
C SER A 284 -11.47 -1.33 18.66
N ASP A 285 -12.23 -1.30 19.75
CA ASP A 285 -13.64 -0.91 19.77
C ASP A 285 -13.87 0.47 19.10
N LEU A 286 -12.91 1.41 19.21
CA LEU A 286 -12.96 2.74 18.57
C LEU A 286 -13.01 2.62 17.04
N VAL A 287 -12.13 1.78 16.50
CA VAL A 287 -12.01 1.57 15.07
C VAL A 287 -13.26 0.89 14.52
N GLU A 288 -13.86 -0.04 15.27
CA GLU A 288 -15.15 -0.63 14.89
C GLU A 288 -16.32 0.37 14.95
N TYR A 289 -16.31 1.30 15.92
CA TYR A 289 -17.33 2.34 16.05
C TYR A 289 -17.29 3.33 14.88
N LEU A 290 -16.10 3.79 14.49
CA LEU A 290 -15.92 4.72 13.36
C LEU A 290 -16.35 4.11 12.00
N ASN A 291 -16.23 2.78 11.85
CA ASN A 291 -16.65 2.06 10.66
C ASN A 291 -18.09 1.52 10.71
N GLY A 292 -18.82 1.77 11.80
CA GLY A 292 -20.23 1.37 11.96
C GLY A 292 -20.44 -0.14 12.14
N THR A 293 -19.38 -0.85 12.55
CA THR A 293 -19.31 -2.31 12.59
C THR A 293 -19.25 -2.91 13.99
N LEU A 294 -19.18 -2.08 15.03
CA LEU A 294 -19.24 -2.40 16.46
C LEU A 294 -20.36 -3.40 16.89
N THR A 295 -21.34 -3.69 16.03
CA THR A 295 -22.42 -4.66 16.32
C THR A 295 -22.24 -6.02 15.65
N THR A 296 -21.18 -6.18 14.86
CA THR A 296 -20.88 -7.40 14.12
C THR A 296 -19.55 -7.93 14.59
N ALA A 297 -19.60 -9.01 15.39
CA ALA A 297 -18.47 -9.91 15.51
C ALA A 297 -17.94 -10.18 14.09
N ASN A 298 -16.69 -9.80 13.82
CA ASN A 298 -15.95 -9.97 12.55
C ASN A 298 -16.07 -8.86 11.50
N ALA A 299 -15.89 -7.59 11.87
CA ALA A 299 -15.70 -6.53 10.87
C ALA A 299 -14.25 -6.27 10.48
N ALA A 300 -13.31 -6.73 11.30
CA ALA A 300 -11.87 -6.77 11.08
C ALA A 300 -11.41 -7.51 9.79
N LEU A 301 -12.33 -8.18 9.09
CA LEU A 301 -12.05 -9.14 8.02
C LEU A 301 -12.83 -8.87 6.74
N THR A 302 -13.38 -7.66 6.57
CA THR A 302 -13.93 -7.29 5.25
C THR A 302 -12.75 -6.90 4.38
N ASP A 303 -12.42 -7.80 3.49
CA ASP A 303 -11.38 -7.71 2.48
C ASP A 303 -12.11 -7.76 1.13
N SER A 304 -12.40 -6.58 0.58
CA SER A 304 -13.33 -6.38 -0.53
C SER A 304 -12.81 -6.93 -1.85
N ASP A 305 -11.50 -7.07 -1.99
CA ASP A 305 -10.80 -7.59 -3.15
C ASP A 305 -9.99 -8.88 -2.87
N ALA A 306 -10.05 -9.37 -1.64
CA ALA A 306 -9.57 -10.67 -1.17
C ALA A 306 -8.04 -10.81 -1.21
N ASP A 307 -7.30 -9.76 -0.87
CA ASP A 307 -5.83 -9.70 -0.98
C ASP A 307 -5.06 -9.88 0.34
N GLY A 308 -5.79 -10.08 1.44
CA GLY A 308 -5.23 -10.31 2.76
C GLY A 308 -5.05 -9.04 3.58
N LEU A 309 -5.25 -7.84 3.01
CA LEU A 309 -5.49 -6.62 3.77
C LEU A 309 -6.98 -6.47 4.03
N SER A 310 -7.33 -5.83 5.15
CA SER A 310 -8.72 -5.43 5.36
C SER A 310 -8.96 -4.07 4.71
N ASP A 311 -10.15 -3.84 4.18
CA ASP A 311 -10.59 -2.54 3.63
C ASP A 311 -10.24 -1.38 4.56
N LEU A 312 -10.29 -1.64 5.86
CA LEU A 312 -9.98 -0.73 6.93
C LEU A 312 -8.48 -0.37 6.99
N TYR A 313 -7.60 -1.38 6.89
CA TYR A 313 -6.16 -1.16 6.88
C TYR A 313 -5.73 -0.40 5.63
N GLU A 314 -6.33 -0.71 4.49
CA GLU A 314 -5.96 -0.09 3.23
C GLU A 314 -6.30 1.40 3.23
N VAL A 315 -7.52 1.77 3.63
CA VAL A 315 -7.92 3.20 3.72
C VAL A 315 -7.10 3.96 4.76
N ALA A 316 -6.74 3.33 5.88
CA ALA A 316 -5.97 3.97 6.94
C ALA A 316 -4.53 4.31 6.50
N ASN A 317 -3.96 3.51 5.59
CA ASN A 317 -2.57 3.64 5.15
C ASN A 317 -2.42 4.16 3.71
N GLY A 318 -3.52 4.61 3.09
CA GLY A 318 -3.50 5.22 1.76
C GLY A 318 -3.43 4.23 0.59
N LEU A 319 -3.74 2.96 0.85
CA LEU A 319 -3.90 1.87 -0.11
C LEU A 319 -5.36 1.82 -0.62
N ASP A 320 -5.66 1.05 -1.66
CA ASP A 320 -6.96 1.06 -2.36
C ASP A 320 -7.73 -0.26 -2.15
N PRO A 321 -8.84 -0.28 -1.36
CA PRO A 321 -9.69 -1.45 -1.03
C PRO A 321 -10.33 -2.24 -2.17
N GLN A 322 -9.91 -2.00 -3.41
CA GLN A 322 -10.42 -2.59 -4.64
C GLN A 322 -9.27 -3.03 -5.57
N VAL A 323 -8.02 -2.91 -5.14
CA VAL A 323 -6.80 -3.24 -5.88
C VAL A 323 -5.97 -4.30 -5.15
N ALA A 324 -6.28 -5.56 -5.45
CA ALA A 324 -5.68 -6.76 -4.84
C ALA A 324 -4.15 -6.98 -4.96
N ASN A 325 -3.38 -6.00 -5.47
CA ASN A 325 -1.92 -6.10 -5.65
C ASN A 325 -1.14 -5.07 -4.81
N ASP A 326 -1.81 -4.18 -4.09
CA ASP A 326 -1.14 -3.23 -3.21
C ASP A 326 -0.52 -3.83 -1.91
N PRO A 327 -0.91 -5.01 -1.39
CA PRO A 327 -0.26 -5.59 -0.21
C PRO A 327 1.19 -6.04 -0.46
N ARG A 328 1.56 -6.21 -1.73
CA ARG A 328 2.91 -6.57 -2.20
C ARG A 328 3.74 -5.33 -2.56
N ALA A 329 3.16 -4.14 -2.44
CA ALA A 329 3.92 -2.90 -2.57
C ALA A 329 4.87 -2.75 -1.38
N ASP A 330 5.92 -1.97 -1.60
CA ASP A 330 6.85 -1.47 -0.60
C ASP A 330 6.66 0.06 -0.66
N SER A 331 5.64 0.54 0.03
CA SER A 331 5.12 1.89 -0.12
C SER A 331 6.12 2.96 0.33
N ASP A 332 7.03 2.64 1.24
CA ASP A 332 8.04 3.56 1.78
C ASP A 332 9.48 3.27 1.34
N GLY A 333 9.74 2.14 0.67
CA GLY A 333 11.03 1.76 0.09
C GLY A 333 12.00 1.14 1.09
N ASP A 334 11.50 0.51 2.16
CA ASP A 334 12.28 -0.08 3.23
C ASP A 334 12.55 -1.58 3.07
N ALA A 335 11.98 -2.18 2.03
CA ALA A 335 12.04 -3.59 1.65
C ALA A 335 11.19 -4.55 2.49
N LEU A 336 10.32 -4.03 3.35
CA LEU A 336 9.15 -4.73 3.86
C LEU A 336 7.98 -4.52 2.89
N SER A 337 7.06 -5.49 2.83
CA SER A 337 5.83 -5.30 2.06
C SER A 337 4.74 -4.74 2.94
N ASP A 338 3.82 -3.97 2.36
CA ASP A 338 2.72 -3.36 3.09
C ASP A 338 1.88 -4.42 3.86
N LEU A 339 1.73 -5.64 3.32
CA LEU A 339 1.12 -6.80 4.02
C LEU A 339 1.93 -7.30 5.23
N TYR A 340 3.25 -7.34 5.09
CA TYR A 340 4.12 -7.78 6.17
C TYR A 340 4.06 -6.79 7.33
N GLU A 341 4.05 -5.50 6.99
CA GLU A 341 3.90 -4.42 7.96
C GLU A 341 2.54 -4.48 8.65
N TYR A 342 1.46 -4.78 7.91
CA TYR A 342 0.14 -5.05 8.52
C TYR A 342 0.16 -6.19 9.54
N LEU A 343 0.67 -7.36 9.13
CA LEU A 343 0.70 -8.57 9.96
C LEU A 343 1.59 -8.40 11.20
N ASN A 344 2.56 -7.49 11.14
CA ASN A 344 3.49 -7.19 12.21
C ASN A 344 3.24 -5.82 12.88
N GLY A 345 2.11 -5.16 12.60
CA GLY A 345 1.72 -3.90 13.24
C GLY A 345 2.68 -2.73 13.00
N LEU A 346 3.41 -2.74 11.88
CA LEU A 346 4.24 -1.66 11.37
C LEU A 346 3.42 -0.76 10.43
N ASP A 347 3.90 0.47 10.22
CA ASP A 347 3.25 1.47 9.36
C ASP A 347 3.91 1.46 7.97
N PRO A 348 3.19 1.10 6.90
CA PRO A 348 3.72 0.92 5.54
C PRO A 348 4.09 2.23 4.82
N GLN A 349 3.92 3.37 5.50
CA GLN A 349 4.34 4.68 5.00
C GLN A 349 5.60 5.20 5.71
N VAL A 350 6.23 4.39 6.58
CA VAL A 350 7.31 4.81 7.48
C VAL A 350 8.51 3.88 7.38
N ASP A 351 9.57 4.33 6.69
CA ASP A 351 10.81 3.55 6.50
C ASP A 351 11.38 3.03 7.84
N ASN A 352 11.09 1.76 8.14
CA ASN A 352 11.32 1.12 9.44
C ASN A 352 12.79 0.72 9.63
N ARG A 353 13.65 0.89 8.61
CA ARG A 353 15.12 0.79 8.74
C ARG A 353 15.74 1.92 9.57
N LEU A 354 14.97 2.94 9.94
CA LEU A 354 15.42 4.04 10.79
C LEU A 354 15.39 3.71 12.29
N ASP A 355 14.82 2.56 12.67
CA ASP A 355 14.94 2.00 14.02
C ASP A 355 16.34 1.38 14.23
N PRO A 356 16.92 1.42 15.45
CA PRO A 356 18.18 0.74 15.72
C PRO A 356 18.04 -0.77 15.52
N ASP A 357 18.95 -1.35 14.75
CA ASP A 357 19.28 -2.77 14.73
C ASP A 357 20.56 -2.92 15.58
N SER A 358 20.38 -3.28 16.85
CA SER A 358 21.42 -3.21 17.88
C SER A 358 22.50 -4.28 17.73
N ASP A 359 22.23 -5.37 17.01
CA ASP A 359 23.20 -6.46 16.80
C ASP A 359 23.56 -6.74 15.33
N GLY A 360 22.83 -6.16 14.39
CA GLY A 360 23.19 -6.06 12.98
C GLY A 360 22.79 -7.27 12.14
N ASP A 361 21.73 -8.00 12.51
CA ASP A 361 21.33 -9.26 11.86
C ASP A 361 20.27 -9.11 10.77
N GLY A 362 19.73 -7.90 10.60
CA GLY A 362 18.73 -7.57 9.58
C GLY A 362 17.29 -7.53 10.08
N ILE A 363 17.04 -7.81 11.36
CA ILE A 363 15.77 -7.56 12.06
C ILE A 363 15.97 -6.34 12.97
N SER A 364 14.98 -5.45 13.08
CA SER A 364 15.10 -4.24 13.93
C SER A 364 14.79 -4.53 15.41
N ASP A 365 15.36 -3.75 16.34
CA ASP A 365 15.18 -3.94 17.80
C ASP A 365 13.70 -4.02 18.22
N THR A 366 12.85 -3.27 17.53
CA THR A 366 11.41 -3.22 17.80
C THR A 366 10.68 -4.43 17.27
N LEU A 367 11.04 -4.91 16.07
CA LEU A 367 10.49 -6.12 15.47
C LEU A 367 10.93 -7.37 16.23
N GLU A 368 12.19 -7.43 16.67
CA GLU A 368 12.68 -8.49 17.55
C GLU A 368 11.89 -8.51 18.88
N SER A 369 11.67 -7.34 19.48
CA SER A 369 10.89 -7.24 20.71
C SER A 369 9.41 -7.61 20.54
N LEU A 370 8.85 -7.47 19.33
CA LEU A 370 7.47 -7.84 19.02
C LEU A 370 7.32 -9.34 18.79
N LEU A 371 8.27 -9.94 18.06
CA LEU A 371 8.33 -11.37 17.77
C LEU A 371 8.85 -12.20 18.95
N GLY A 372 9.33 -11.54 20.01
CA GLY A 372 9.89 -12.19 21.19
C GLY A 372 11.29 -12.75 20.98
N LEU A 373 11.98 -12.25 19.96
CA LEU A 373 13.41 -12.42 19.68
C LEU A 373 14.20 -11.47 20.60
N ASP A 374 15.52 -11.65 20.71
CA ASP A 374 16.39 -10.87 21.60
C ASP A 374 17.16 -9.83 20.78
N PRO A 375 16.88 -8.51 20.95
CA PRO A 375 17.52 -7.38 20.24
C PRO A 375 19.05 -7.24 20.33
N LEU A 376 19.72 -8.22 20.92
CA LEU A 376 21.16 -8.27 21.14
C LEU A 376 21.75 -9.65 20.78
N ASP A 377 20.94 -10.58 20.26
CA ASP A 377 21.31 -11.92 19.83
C ASP A 377 21.01 -12.21 18.35
N ALA A 378 21.88 -11.68 17.50
CA ALA A 378 21.96 -11.87 16.03
C ALA A 378 21.84 -13.31 15.47
N THR A 379 21.67 -14.32 16.32
CA THR A 379 21.52 -15.73 15.92
C THR A 379 20.07 -16.18 15.81
N ASP A 380 19.10 -15.39 16.30
CA ASP A 380 17.69 -15.74 16.26
C ASP A 380 16.97 -15.34 14.96
N ALA A 381 17.53 -14.41 14.17
CA ALA A 381 17.16 -14.23 12.76
C ALA A 381 17.33 -15.50 11.93
N ALA A 382 18.36 -16.30 12.23
CA ALA A 382 18.58 -17.61 11.60
C ALA A 382 17.91 -18.77 12.39
N GLY A 383 17.15 -18.44 13.43
CA GLY A 383 16.37 -19.39 14.22
C GLY A 383 15.17 -19.93 13.45
N ASP A 384 14.55 -20.97 13.99
CA ASP A 384 13.31 -21.58 13.51
C ASP A 384 12.43 -21.79 14.75
N PRO A 385 11.72 -20.74 15.20
CA PRO A 385 11.06 -20.72 16.51
C PRO A 385 9.86 -21.66 16.60
N ASP A 386 9.16 -21.92 15.49
CA ASP A 386 7.99 -22.79 15.40
C ASP A 386 8.31 -24.21 14.90
N GLY A 387 9.49 -24.41 14.31
CA GLY A 387 10.05 -25.72 13.99
C GLY A 387 9.57 -26.28 12.66
N ASP A 388 9.13 -25.43 11.73
CA ASP A 388 8.62 -25.83 10.42
C ASP A 388 9.74 -25.98 9.36
N GLY A 389 10.96 -25.58 9.72
CA GLY A 389 12.17 -25.70 8.91
C GLY A 389 12.51 -24.47 8.09
N ILE A 390 11.74 -23.39 8.22
CA ILE A 390 12.03 -22.08 7.62
C ILE A 390 12.69 -21.20 8.69
N ALA A 391 13.67 -20.39 8.29
CA ALA A 391 14.36 -19.50 9.22
C ALA A 391 13.57 -18.19 9.40
N THR A 392 13.54 -17.65 10.61
CA THR A 392 12.80 -16.43 10.99
C THR A 392 12.96 -15.31 9.95
N ILE A 393 14.20 -15.01 9.54
CA ILE A 393 14.48 -13.92 8.58
C ILE A 393 13.90 -14.19 7.18
N VAL A 394 13.80 -15.45 6.77
CA VAL A 394 13.21 -15.85 5.48
C VAL A 394 11.70 -15.68 5.54
N GLU A 395 11.09 -16.03 6.66
CA GLU A 395 9.65 -15.82 6.87
C GLU A 395 9.29 -14.34 6.90
N ILE A 396 10.11 -13.55 7.61
CA ILE A 396 10.01 -12.08 7.64
C ILE A 396 10.10 -11.49 6.22
N ALA A 397 11.08 -11.94 5.42
CA ALA A 397 11.24 -11.49 4.04
C ALA A 397 10.14 -12.00 3.09
N SER A 398 9.41 -13.06 3.45
CA SER A 398 8.40 -13.71 2.61
C SER A 398 6.96 -13.38 3.01
N GLY A 399 6.75 -12.54 4.02
CA GLY A 399 5.41 -12.22 4.51
C GLY A 399 4.76 -13.31 5.37
N THR A 400 5.51 -14.36 5.76
CA THR A 400 4.99 -15.48 6.56
C THR A 400 5.31 -15.33 8.04
N SER A 401 4.57 -16.01 8.90
CA SER A 401 4.64 -15.78 10.35
C SER A 401 5.70 -16.68 11.02
N PRO A 402 6.74 -16.13 11.68
CA PRO A 402 7.82 -16.91 12.33
C PRO A 402 7.45 -17.71 13.59
N LEU A 403 6.15 -17.74 13.91
CA LEU A 403 5.61 -18.28 15.15
C LEU A 403 4.46 -19.27 14.90
N ILE A 404 4.16 -19.57 13.63
CA ILE A 404 3.05 -20.40 13.21
C ILE A 404 3.56 -21.43 12.19
N ASP A 405 3.40 -22.72 12.49
CA ASP A 405 3.73 -23.84 11.59
C ASP A 405 2.86 -23.79 10.32
N ASN A 406 3.37 -23.11 9.28
CA ASN A 406 2.63 -22.73 8.06
C ASN A 406 2.71 -23.80 6.96
N ALA A 407 3.52 -24.84 7.14
CA ALA A 407 3.95 -25.75 6.09
C ALA A 407 2.86 -26.67 5.48
N THR A 408 1.61 -26.68 5.96
CA THR A 408 0.66 -27.75 5.57
C THR A 408 -0.83 -27.43 5.35
N LEU A 409 -1.33 -26.19 5.45
CA LEU A 409 -2.80 -26.00 5.61
C LEU A 409 -3.53 -24.97 4.73
N LEU A 410 -2.84 -24.20 3.87
CA LEU A 410 -3.50 -23.28 2.94
C LEU A 410 -3.28 -23.73 1.48
N ASP A 411 -4.40 -23.95 0.79
CA ASP A 411 -4.59 -24.33 -0.62
C ASP A 411 -5.88 -23.58 -1.01
N SER A 412 -5.70 -22.27 -1.24
CA SER A 412 -6.76 -21.26 -1.24
C SER A 412 -7.71 -21.42 -2.43
N ASP A 413 -7.20 -21.90 -3.56
CA ASP A 413 -7.99 -22.19 -4.77
C ASP A 413 -8.47 -23.66 -4.89
N GLY A 414 -7.89 -24.58 -4.11
CA GLY A 414 -8.23 -25.99 -4.06
C GLY A 414 -7.71 -26.83 -5.23
N ASP A 415 -6.67 -26.39 -5.92
CA ASP A 415 -6.10 -27.04 -7.11
C ASP A 415 -5.14 -28.20 -6.76
N GLY A 416 -4.72 -28.28 -5.49
CA GLY A 416 -3.88 -29.33 -4.93
C GLY A 416 -2.39 -29.00 -4.87
N ILE A 417 -1.99 -27.77 -5.18
CA ILE A 417 -0.74 -27.13 -4.77
C ILE A 417 -1.05 -26.28 -3.52
N THR A 418 -0.11 -26.13 -2.59
CA THR A 418 -0.32 -25.27 -1.41
C THR A 418 0.11 -23.84 -1.73
N ASP A 419 -0.49 -22.83 -1.11
CA ASP A 419 -0.19 -21.41 -1.33
C ASP A 419 1.31 -21.10 -1.22
N LEU A 420 2.00 -21.73 -0.24
CA LEU A 420 3.45 -21.62 -0.08
C LEU A 420 4.24 -22.24 -1.25
N SER A 421 3.76 -23.36 -1.78
CA SER A 421 4.39 -24.04 -2.93
C SER A 421 4.15 -23.27 -4.22
N GLU A 422 3.02 -22.58 -4.32
CA GLU A 422 2.70 -21.66 -5.42
C GLU A 422 3.59 -20.42 -5.34
N TRP A 423 3.69 -19.80 -4.17
CA TRP A 423 4.55 -18.64 -3.92
C TRP A 423 6.03 -18.93 -4.21
N LEU A 424 6.56 -20.05 -3.70
CA LEU A 424 7.94 -20.49 -3.95
C LEU A 424 8.22 -20.77 -5.43
N SER A 425 7.16 -21.00 -6.22
CA SER A 425 7.26 -21.31 -7.66
C SER A 425 6.78 -20.16 -8.55
N GLY A 426 6.43 -19.01 -7.96
CA GLY A 426 5.91 -17.85 -8.69
C GLY A 426 4.54 -18.06 -9.35
N LEU A 427 3.77 -19.03 -8.86
CA LEU A 427 2.36 -19.24 -9.20
C LEU A 427 1.46 -18.38 -8.30
N ASP A 428 0.21 -18.21 -8.72
CA ASP A 428 -0.80 -17.41 -8.00
C ASP A 428 -1.69 -18.33 -7.13
N PRO A 429 -1.66 -18.20 -5.79
CA PRO A 429 -2.42 -19.05 -4.86
C PRO A 429 -3.95 -19.00 -4.97
N GLU A 430 -4.50 -18.03 -5.71
CA GLU A 430 -5.95 -17.84 -5.86
C GLU A 430 -6.50 -18.37 -7.20
N PHE A 431 -5.64 -18.98 -8.04
CA PHE A 431 -5.99 -19.36 -9.41
C PHE A 431 -5.70 -20.82 -9.77
N ASP A 432 -6.76 -21.58 -10.06
CA ASP A 432 -6.68 -23.00 -10.44
C ASP A 432 -5.71 -23.23 -11.62
N ASN A 433 -4.46 -23.60 -11.27
CA ASN A 433 -3.33 -23.68 -12.19
C ASN A 433 -3.46 -24.89 -13.13
N THR A 434 -4.45 -25.77 -12.89
CA THR A 434 -4.75 -26.92 -13.76
C THR A 434 -5.32 -26.50 -15.12
N LEU A 435 -5.86 -25.27 -15.25
CA LEU A 435 -6.56 -24.77 -16.43
C LEU A 435 -5.98 -23.47 -17.01
N THR A 436 -5.14 -22.77 -16.25
CA THR A 436 -4.54 -21.48 -16.63
C THR A 436 -3.33 -21.68 -17.56
N ASP A 437 -3.20 -20.83 -18.58
CA ASP A 437 -2.14 -20.79 -19.60
C ASP A 437 -1.75 -19.32 -19.74
N SER A 438 -0.95 -18.86 -18.78
CA SER A 438 -0.74 -17.43 -18.49
C SER A 438 0.05 -16.69 -19.57
N ASP A 439 0.96 -17.38 -20.27
CA ASP A 439 1.73 -16.82 -21.38
C ASP A 439 1.12 -17.13 -22.77
N GLY A 440 0.09 -17.98 -22.82
CA GLY A 440 -0.69 -18.30 -24.00
C GLY A 440 0.04 -19.19 -25.02
N ASP A 441 1.07 -19.92 -24.58
CA ASP A 441 1.88 -20.79 -25.44
C ASP A 441 1.24 -22.17 -25.69
N GLY A 442 0.20 -22.51 -24.93
CA GLY A 442 -0.59 -23.73 -25.05
C GLY A 442 -0.19 -24.86 -24.10
N ILE A 443 0.70 -24.61 -23.14
CA ILE A 443 0.97 -25.42 -21.95
C ILE A 443 0.28 -24.73 -20.75
N THR A 444 -0.25 -25.51 -19.80
CA THR A 444 -0.86 -24.91 -18.60
C THR A 444 0.19 -24.65 -17.54
N ASP A 445 -0.01 -23.65 -16.69
CA ASP A 445 0.96 -23.23 -15.66
C ASP A 445 1.32 -24.40 -14.71
N MET A 446 0.36 -25.27 -14.36
CA MET A 446 0.63 -26.52 -13.60
C MET A 446 1.47 -27.56 -14.39
N GLN A 447 1.38 -27.58 -15.72
CA GLN A 447 2.23 -28.45 -16.56
C GLN A 447 3.65 -27.89 -16.67
N GLU A 448 3.84 -26.59 -16.50
CA GLU A 448 5.15 -25.97 -16.40
C GLU A 448 5.77 -26.20 -15.02
N TYR A 449 4.96 -26.10 -13.95
CA TYR A 449 5.33 -26.49 -12.58
C TYR A 449 5.81 -27.93 -12.50
N ALA A 450 5.01 -28.87 -13.03
CA ALA A 450 5.33 -30.29 -13.00
C ALA A 450 6.55 -30.68 -13.87
N ASN A 451 6.98 -29.81 -14.80
CA ASN A 451 8.15 -30.02 -15.64
C ASN A 451 9.34 -29.12 -15.25
N GLY A 452 9.24 -28.31 -14.19
CA GLY A 452 10.28 -27.37 -13.76
C GLY A 452 10.60 -26.29 -14.79
N THR A 453 9.65 -25.96 -15.68
CA THR A 453 9.83 -24.97 -16.74
C THR A 453 9.11 -23.66 -16.47
N LEU A 454 8.63 -23.44 -15.24
CA LEU A 454 7.97 -22.21 -14.83
C LEU A 454 8.86 -20.99 -15.11
N SER A 455 8.59 -20.35 -16.24
CA SER A 455 9.05 -19.01 -16.55
C SER A 455 7.87 -18.09 -16.27
N THR A 456 7.93 -17.35 -15.17
CA THR A 456 6.79 -16.65 -14.58
C THR A 456 6.04 -15.71 -15.53
N PRO A 457 4.73 -15.50 -15.32
CA PRO A 457 3.97 -14.47 -15.99
C PRO A 457 4.29 -13.10 -15.35
N ASN A 458 4.96 -12.24 -16.11
CA ASN A 458 5.08 -10.78 -15.87
C ASN A 458 6.31 -10.23 -15.06
N GLU A 459 7.50 -10.36 -15.68
CA GLU A 459 8.57 -9.32 -15.85
C GLU A 459 9.49 -8.84 -14.66
N GLN A 460 10.80 -8.81 -14.95
CA GLN A 460 11.98 -8.24 -14.23
C GLN A 460 12.67 -9.05 -13.11
N ILE A 461 13.58 -9.94 -13.52
CA ILE A 461 14.65 -10.45 -12.66
C ILE A 461 15.68 -9.33 -12.45
N VAL A 462 15.82 -8.85 -11.21
CA VAL A 462 16.99 -8.07 -10.81
C VAL A 462 18.17 -9.04 -10.77
N ASP A 463 19.13 -8.79 -11.66
CA ASP A 463 20.41 -9.48 -11.79
C ASP A 463 21.46 -8.36 -11.73
N ALA A 464 21.85 -8.02 -10.50
CA ALA A 464 22.60 -6.82 -10.14
C ALA A 464 23.97 -6.76 -10.83
N ASP A 465 24.54 -7.91 -11.20
CA ASP A 465 25.84 -8.01 -11.82
C ASP A 465 25.86 -8.62 -13.24
N ASN A 466 24.68 -8.99 -13.74
CA ASN A 466 24.40 -9.50 -15.09
C ASN A 466 25.12 -10.82 -15.40
N ASP A 467 25.19 -11.69 -14.41
CA ASP A 467 25.83 -12.98 -14.53
C ASP A 467 24.93 -14.11 -15.07
N GLY A 468 23.62 -13.88 -15.02
CA GLY A 468 22.58 -14.83 -15.41
C GLY A 468 21.95 -15.58 -14.24
N LEU A 469 22.31 -15.24 -13.00
CA LEU A 469 21.67 -15.65 -11.77
C LEU A 469 20.78 -14.50 -11.26
N PRO A 470 19.57 -14.81 -10.75
CA PRO A 470 18.73 -13.82 -10.05
C PRO A 470 19.31 -13.45 -8.68
N ASP A 471 19.27 -12.17 -8.31
CA ASP A 471 19.74 -11.69 -6.98
C ASP A 471 19.07 -12.46 -5.83
N LEU A 472 17.75 -12.66 -5.91
CA LEU A 472 16.99 -13.40 -4.88
C LEU A 472 17.41 -14.87 -4.78
N TRP A 473 17.75 -15.49 -5.91
CA TRP A 473 18.23 -16.87 -5.91
C TRP A 473 19.64 -16.97 -5.34
N GLU A 474 20.51 -15.98 -5.63
CA GLU A 474 21.85 -15.92 -5.06
C GLU A 474 21.79 -15.76 -3.54
N VAL A 475 20.95 -14.85 -3.02
CA VAL A 475 20.74 -14.71 -1.57
C VAL A 475 20.22 -16.01 -0.95
N ALA A 476 19.19 -16.61 -1.53
CA ALA A 476 18.60 -17.86 -1.04
C ALA A 476 19.58 -19.04 -1.07
N SER A 477 20.51 -19.03 -2.03
CA SER A 477 21.55 -20.04 -2.20
C SER A 477 22.85 -19.72 -1.45
N GLY A 478 22.87 -18.65 -0.64
CA GLY A 478 24.02 -18.23 0.17
C GLY A 478 25.18 -17.64 -0.64
N LEU A 479 24.92 -17.18 -1.85
CA LEU A 479 25.81 -16.45 -2.75
C LEU A 479 25.62 -14.93 -2.61
N ASP A 480 26.57 -14.15 -3.15
CA ASP A 480 26.56 -12.68 -3.08
C ASP A 480 26.04 -12.10 -4.41
N PRO A 481 24.87 -11.41 -4.44
CA PRO A 481 24.26 -10.86 -5.65
C PRO A 481 25.10 -9.82 -6.41
N ALA A 482 26.19 -9.33 -5.80
CA ALA A 482 27.08 -8.37 -6.44
C ALA A 482 28.30 -9.02 -7.12
N VAL A 483 28.37 -10.36 -7.17
CA VAL A 483 29.57 -11.13 -7.57
C VAL A 483 29.27 -12.12 -8.69
N ASP A 484 29.91 -11.95 -9.87
CA ASP A 484 29.64 -12.80 -11.05
C ASP A 484 30.07 -14.25 -10.78
N ASN A 485 29.09 -15.08 -10.43
CA ASN A 485 29.14 -16.48 -10.03
C ASN A 485 28.81 -17.44 -11.21
N ARG A 486 28.55 -16.92 -12.41
CA ARG A 486 28.30 -17.69 -13.65
C ARG A 486 29.25 -18.86 -13.92
N PHE A 487 30.48 -18.82 -13.42
CA PHE A 487 31.50 -19.86 -13.62
C PHE A 487 32.12 -20.36 -12.32
N THR A 488 31.57 -19.98 -11.18
CA THR A 488 31.97 -20.54 -9.89
C THR A 488 31.29 -21.90 -9.69
N ASP A 489 31.86 -22.65 -8.76
CA ASP A 489 31.54 -24.03 -8.39
C ASP A 489 31.88 -24.06 -6.90
N VAL A 490 30.95 -23.56 -6.08
CA VAL A 490 31.22 -23.17 -4.69
C VAL A 490 31.46 -24.38 -3.80
N ASP A 491 30.75 -25.48 -4.04
CA ASP A 491 30.86 -26.71 -3.28
C ASP A 491 31.89 -27.72 -3.87
N ALA A 492 32.41 -27.43 -5.06
CA ALA A 492 33.43 -28.19 -5.78
C ALA A 492 33.00 -29.60 -6.19
N ASP A 493 31.74 -29.77 -6.54
CA ASP A 493 31.14 -31.02 -7.02
C ASP A 493 31.36 -31.25 -8.54
N GLY A 494 31.74 -30.19 -9.26
CA GLY A 494 32.03 -30.19 -10.68
C GLY A 494 30.91 -29.68 -11.58
N MET A 495 29.79 -29.25 -11.01
CA MET A 495 28.78 -28.38 -11.62
C MET A 495 29.16 -26.91 -11.38
N SER A 496 28.53 -25.98 -12.09
CA SER A 496 28.74 -24.54 -11.83
C SER A 496 27.47 -23.96 -11.25
N ASP A 497 27.55 -22.92 -10.43
CA ASP A 497 26.41 -22.35 -9.72
C ASP A 497 25.25 -21.96 -10.68
N VAL A 498 25.55 -21.44 -11.88
CA VAL A 498 24.51 -21.15 -12.91
C VAL A 498 23.89 -22.40 -13.53
N ALA A 499 24.62 -23.51 -13.58
CA ALA A 499 24.08 -24.79 -14.05
C ALA A 499 23.24 -25.46 -12.97
N GLU A 500 23.61 -25.28 -11.70
CA GLU A 500 22.84 -25.74 -10.55
C GLU A 500 21.53 -24.97 -10.45
N TYR A 501 21.54 -23.65 -10.67
CA TYR A 501 20.33 -22.84 -10.86
C TYR A 501 19.43 -23.40 -11.98
N LEU A 502 20.00 -23.73 -13.14
CA LEU A 502 19.24 -24.25 -14.28
C LEU A 502 18.71 -25.68 -14.07
N LEU A 503 19.29 -26.43 -13.15
CA LEU A 503 18.92 -27.83 -12.85
C LEU A 503 18.16 -27.98 -11.53
N GLY A 504 18.03 -26.91 -10.75
CA GLY A 504 17.34 -26.88 -9.46
C GLY A 504 18.12 -27.52 -8.31
N THR A 505 19.43 -27.72 -8.47
CA THR A 505 20.32 -28.30 -7.44
C THR A 505 20.91 -27.20 -6.55
N ASN A 506 21.48 -27.57 -5.41
CA ASN A 506 21.93 -26.64 -4.38
C ASN A 506 23.44 -26.34 -4.53
N PRO A 507 23.85 -25.10 -4.83
CA PRO A 507 25.25 -24.72 -5.11
C PRO A 507 26.20 -24.78 -3.91
N LEU A 508 25.68 -25.08 -2.72
CA LEU A 508 26.46 -25.28 -1.51
C LEU A 508 26.51 -26.76 -1.09
N ASN A 509 25.82 -27.65 -1.79
CA ASN A 509 25.68 -29.05 -1.42
C ASN A 509 26.02 -29.99 -2.58
N VAL A 510 27.15 -30.67 -2.40
CA VAL A 510 27.76 -31.59 -3.37
C VAL A 510 26.82 -32.70 -3.86
N ASP A 511 25.74 -33.00 -3.15
CA ASP A 511 24.81 -34.12 -3.38
C ASP A 511 23.41 -33.69 -2.88
N SER A 512 22.63 -33.07 -3.78
CA SER A 512 21.39 -32.35 -3.45
C SER A 512 20.25 -33.26 -2.99
N ASP A 513 20.14 -34.47 -3.53
CA ASP A 513 19.11 -35.44 -3.17
C ASP A 513 19.57 -36.48 -2.14
N GLY A 514 20.86 -36.49 -1.81
CA GLY A 514 21.45 -37.28 -0.74
C GLY A 514 21.56 -38.77 -1.06
N ASP A 515 21.58 -39.14 -2.34
CA ASP A 515 21.67 -40.53 -2.80
C ASP A 515 23.11 -41.09 -2.76
N GLY A 516 24.11 -40.21 -2.60
CA GLY A 516 25.53 -40.52 -2.48
C GLY A 516 26.35 -40.29 -3.75
N ILE A 517 25.77 -39.77 -4.83
CA ILE A 517 26.41 -39.31 -6.06
C ILE A 517 26.39 -37.78 -6.07
N SER A 518 27.45 -37.15 -6.57
CA SER A 518 27.48 -35.68 -6.61
C SER A 518 26.72 -35.13 -7.80
N ASP A 519 26.06 -33.98 -7.67
CA ASP A 519 25.17 -33.42 -8.69
C ASP A 519 25.86 -33.25 -10.06
N GLY A 520 27.12 -32.81 -10.07
CA GLY A 520 27.98 -32.68 -11.26
C GLY A 520 28.27 -34.01 -12.00
N VAL A 521 27.94 -35.14 -11.39
CA VAL A 521 28.12 -36.50 -11.93
C VAL A 521 26.77 -37.22 -12.08
N ASP A 522 25.78 -36.87 -11.27
CA ASP A 522 24.47 -37.51 -11.25
C ASP A 522 23.66 -37.18 -12.51
N PRO A 523 23.16 -38.18 -13.26
CA PRO A 523 22.23 -37.93 -14.36
C PRO A 523 20.84 -37.42 -13.93
N ASP A 524 20.43 -37.65 -12.69
CA ASP A 524 19.13 -37.31 -12.11
C ASP A 524 19.29 -36.68 -10.69
N PRO A 525 19.99 -35.52 -10.54
CA PRO A 525 20.51 -34.97 -9.27
C PRO A 525 19.45 -34.44 -8.26
N LEU A 526 18.16 -34.68 -8.52
CA LEU A 526 17.03 -34.27 -7.66
C LEU A 526 16.12 -35.47 -7.31
N ASP A 527 16.48 -36.68 -7.74
CA ASP A 527 15.69 -37.89 -7.50
C ASP A 527 16.41 -38.88 -6.56
N GLY A 528 16.30 -38.60 -5.26
CA GLY A 528 16.80 -39.49 -4.21
C GLY A 528 16.13 -40.87 -4.15
N ALA A 529 15.19 -41.18 -5.06
CA ALA A 529 14.62 -42.52 -5.23
C ALA A 529 15.53 -43.48 -5.99
N VAL A 530 16.68 -43.02 -6.51
CA VAL A 530 17.74 -43.91 -6.99
C VAL A 530 18.41 -44.60 -5.79
N VAL A 531 17.70 -45.58 -5.23
CA VAL A 531 18.35 -46.66 -4.50
C VAL A 531 19.21 -47.38 -5.53
N ILE A 532 20.52 -47.11 -5.49
CA ILE A 532 21.61 -47.92 -6.05
C ILE A 532 21.11 -49.31 -6.48
N ALA A 533 20.71 -49.47 -7.74
CA ALA A 533 20.60 -50.81 -8.29
C ALA A 533 22.05 -51.28 -8.36
N SER A 534 22.44 -52.02 -7.33
CA SER A 534 23.83 -52.39 -7.11
C SER A 534 24.40 -53.01 -8.37
N ASP A 535 25.57 -52.57 -8.84
CA ASP A 535 26.25 -53.07 -10.04
C ASP A 535 25.86 -54.52 -10.37
N GLY A 536 25.10 -54.69 -11.45
CA GLY A 536 24.54 -55.95 -11.89
C GLY A 536 23.05 -56.19 -11.61
N ASP A 537 22.35 -55.31 -10.90
CA ASP A 537 20.88 -55.32 -10.76
C ASP A 537 20.27 -54.52 -11.91
N VAL A 538 20.13 -55.18 -13.05
CA VAL A 538 19.65 -54.53 -14.29
C VAL A 538 18.13 -54.30 -14.24
N GLY A 539 17.41 -55.08 -13.44
CA GLY A 539 15.97 -54.96 -13.26
C GLY A 539 15.53 -53.91 -12.24
N GLY A 540 16.45 -53.43 -11.39
CA GLY A 540 16.17 -52.43 -10.35
C GLY A 540 15.24 -52.97 -9.26
N ASP A 541 15.24 -54.28 -9.01
CA ASP A 541 14.39 -54.91 -8.00
C ASP A 541 15.07 -55.08 -6.63
N GLY A 542 16.33 -54.61 -6.52
CA GLY A 542 17.14 -54.61 -5.32
C GLY A 542 18.00 -55.87 -5.15
N GLU A 543 17.94 -56.84 -6.06
CA GLU A 543 18.67 -58.10 -5.97
C GLU A 543 19.38 -58.48 -7.29
N VAL A 544 20.69 -58.72 -7.23
CA VAL A 544 21.42 -59.23 -8.41
C VAL A 544 21.09 -60.70 -8.65
N ALA A 545 20.17 -60.98 -9.58
CA ALA A 545 19.67 -62.31 -9.90
C ALA A 545 20.16 -62.83 -11.26
N VAL A 546 19.81 -64.09 -11.55
CA VAL A 546 20.10 -64.71 -12.86
C VAL A 546 19.29 -64.03 -13.98
N GLU A 547 18.17 -63.41 -13.63
CA GLU A 547 17.31 -62.68 -14.57
C GLU A 547 18.03 -61.41 -15.09
N ASP A 548 18.77 -60.71 -14.24
CA ASP A 548 19.57 -59.52 -14.61
C ASP A 548 20.71 -59.87 -15.56
N ALA A 549 21.40 -60.97 -15.30
CA ALA A 549 22.42 -61.49 -16.20
C ALA A 549 21.84 -61.86 -17.58
N LEU A 550 20.60 -62.35 -17.62
CA LEU A 550 19.92 -62.67 -18.88
C LEU A 550 19.50 -61.39 -19.61
N THR A 551 19.06 -60.37 -18.88
CA THR A 551 18.71 -59.06 -19.41
C THR A 551 19.93 -58.36 -20.00
N ALA A 552 21.05 -58.27 -19.28
CA ALA A 552 22.32 -57.76 -19.78
C ALA A 552 22.81 -58.51 -21.04
N LEU A 553 22.65 -59.85 -21.09
CA LEU A 553 23.02 -60.62 -22.28
C LEU A 553 22.14 -60.28 -23.49
N ARG A 554 20.85 -60.01 -23.28
CA ARG A 554 19.94 -59.59 -24.36
C ARG A 554 20.29 -58.20 -24.87
N MET A 555 20.70 -57.29 -23.97
CA MET A 555 21.19 -55.95 -24.30
C MET A 555 22.47 -56.03 -25.14
N ALA A 556 23.47 -56.80 -24.69
CA ALA A 556 24.73 -57.02 -25.41
C ALA A 556 24.56 -57.64 -26.81
N MET A 557 23.47 -58.38 -27.02
CA MET A 557 23.12 -58.97 -28.31
C MET A 557 22.21 -58.08 -29.17
N GLY A 558 21.80 -56.90 -28.68
CA GLY A 558 20.92 -55.97 -29.37
C GLY A 558 19.47 -56.45 -29.51
N PHE A 559 19.01 -57.36 -28.64
CA PHE A 559 17.63 -57.86 -28.66
C PHE A 559 16.68 -57.03 -27.82
N VAL A 560 17.20 -56.21 -26.91
CA VAL A 560 16.46 -55.29 -26.04
C VAL A 560 17.15 -53.93 -26.13
N THR A 561 16.37 -52.87 -26.32
CA THR A 561 16.83 -51.48 -26.20
C THR A 561 16.70 -51.08 -24.75
N ALA A 562 17.83 -50.89 -24.08
CA ALA A 562 17.92 -50.52 -22.66
C ALA A 562 17.82 -49.00 -22.44
N SER A 563 17.28 -48.58 -21.29
CA SER A 563 17.41 -47.20 -20.79
C SER A 563 18.87 -46.85 -20.43
N GLU A 564 19.16 -45.58 -20.22
CA GLU A 564 20.48 -45.08 -19.75
C GLU A 564 20.92 -45.81 -18.48
N THR A 565 20.02 -45.84 -17.50
CA THR A 565 20.17 -46.46 -16.17
C THR A 565 20.37 -47.97 -16.27
N GLU A 566 19.59 -48.67 -17.09
CA GLU A 566 19.75 -50.11 -17.33
C GLU A 566 21.11 -50.44 -17.96
N ARG A 567 21.64 -49.57 -18.83
CA ARG A 567 22.99 -49.74 -19.39
C ARG A 567 24.07 -49.55 -18.34
N HIS A 568 23.92 -48.55 -17.48
CA HIS A 568 24.87 -48.26 -16.40
C HIS A 568 24.99 -49.44 -15.43
N HIS A 569 23.86 -49.98 -14.96
CA HIS A 569 23.85 -51.15 -14.07
C HIS A 569 24.27 -52.45 -14.74
N ALA A 570 24.14 -52.54 -16.06
CA ALA A 570 24.54 -53.72 -16.82
C ALA A 570 26.04 -53.73 -17.18
N ASP A 571 26.77 -52.62 -17.08
CA ASP A 571 28.19 -52.50 -17.42
C ASP A 571 29.07 -52.67 -16.17
N VAL A 572 29.48 -53.92 -15.90
CA VAL A 572 30.18 -54.30 -14.67
C VAL A 572 31.53 -54.98 -14.93
N ALA A 573 31.94 -55.08 -16.19
CA ALA A 573 33.21 -55.64 -16.61
C ALA A 573 34.02 -54.61 -17.40
N PRO A 574 35.35 -54.64 -17.31
CA PRO A 574 36.16 -55.63 -16.59
C PRO A 574 36.19 -55.43 -15.07
N LEU A 575 36.29 -56.54 -14.32
CA LEU A 575 36.62 -56.47 -12.90
C LEU A 575 38.11 -56.16 -12.71
N ILE A 576 38.44 -55.04 -12.07
CA ILE A 576 39.80 -54.67 -11.67
C ILE A 576 39.92 -54.87 -10.15
N ASN A 577 40.81 -55.78 -9.74
CA ASN A 577 41.00 -56.17 -8.33
C ASN A 577 39.72 -56.63 -7.60
N GLY A 578 38.73 -57.12 -8.34
CA GLY A 578 37.47 -57.63 -7.80
C GLY A 578 36.36 -56.58 -7.70
N VAL A 579 36.61 -55.35 -8.14
CA VAL A 579 35.61 -54.26 -8.23
C VAL A 579 35.27 -54.03 -9.71
N PRO A 580 34.00 -53.77 -10.07
CA PRO A 580 33.60 -53.30 -11.38
C PRO A 580 34.40 -52.08 -11.82
N ALA A 581 34.78 -52.04 -13.09
CA ALA A 581 35.36 -50.88 -13.73
C ALA A 581 34.66 -50.73 -15.09
N PRO A 582 33.47 -50.09 -15.11
CA PRO A 582 32.66 -49.93 -16.31
C PRO A 582 33.46 -49.29 -17.45
N ASP A 583 33.28 -49.77 -18.69
CA ASP A 583 34.02 -49.27 -19.86
C ASP A 583 33.13 -48.57 -20.91
N GLY A 584 31.85 -48.39 -20.58
CA GLY A 584 30.82 -47.72 -21.36
C GLY A 584 30.06 -48.64 -22.32
N GLU A 585 30.36 -49.95 -22.34
CA GLU A 585 29.78 -50.89 -23.29
C GLU A 585 29.22 -52.15 -22.61
N VAL A 586 27.89 -52.37 -22.69
CA VAL A 586 27.28 -53.60 -22.17
C VAL A 586 27.58 -54.77 -23.11
N THR A 587 28.50 -55.65 -22.70
CA THR A 587 28.92 -56.82 -23.47
C THR A 587 28.53 -58.15 -22.81
N ALA A 588 28.83 -59.26 -23.49
CA ALA A 588 28.66 -60.59 -22.90
C ALA A 588 29.61 -60.86 -21.72
N ALA A 589 30.66 -60.05 -21.54
CA ALA A 589 31.55 -60.15 -20.38
C ALA A 589 30.83 -59.68 -19.11
N ASP A 590 30.05 -58.61 -19.22
CA ASP A 590 29.28 -58.00 -18.16
C ASP A 590 28.19 -58.93 -17.65
N ALA A 591 27.38 -59.47 -18.57
CA ALA A 591 26.38 -60.49 -18.27
C ALA A 591 26.97 -61.71 -17.54
N LEU A 592 28.23 -62.07 -17.82
CA LEU A 592 28.90 -63.17 -17.14
C LEU A 592 29.38 -62.79 -15.73
N VAL A 593 29.76 -61.55 -15.51
CA VAL A 593 30.13 -61.01 -14.19
C VAL A 593 28.90 -60.91 -13.29
N ILE A 594 27.78 -60.41 -13.81
CA ILE A 594 26.48 -60.37 -13.13
C ILE A 594 26.04 -61.78 -12.75
N LEU A 595 26.11 -62.74 -13.69
CA LEU A 595 25.75 -64.13 -13.39
C LEU A 595 26.61 -64.74 -12.28
N ARG A 596 27.89 -64.37 -12.19
CA ARG A 596 28.78 -64.83 -11.13
C ARG A 596 28.42 -64.21 -9.78
N LYS A 597 27.99 -62.95 -9.75
CA LYS A 597 27.50 -62.28 -8.54
C LYS A 597 26.21 -62.93 -8.05
N ALA A 598 25.25 -63.15 -8.95
CA ALA A 598 23.96 -63.78 -8.65
C ALA A 598 24.06 -65.19 -8.05
N ILE A 599 25.13 -65.94 -8.35
CA ILE A 599 25.37 -67.28 -7.79
C ILE A 599 26.43 -67.29 -6.66
N GLY A 600 26.85 -66.11 -6.19
CA GLY A 600 27.75 -65.93 -5.04
C GLY A 600 29.21 -66.31 -5.30
N LEU A 601 29.69 -66.28 -6.56
CA LEU A 601 31.09 -66.55 -6.92
C LEU A 601 31.99 -65.31 -6.86
N VAL A 602 31.40 -64.11 -6.86
CA VAL A 602 32.07 -62.82 -6.68
C VAL A 602 31.19 -61.95 -5.78
N SER A 603 31.81 -61.07 -5.00
CA SER A 603 31.13 -60.10 -4.14
C SER A 603 31.77 -58.75 -4.42
N PHE A 604 31.01 -57.88 -5.07
CA PHE A 604 31.34 -56.48 -5.29
C PHE A 604 30.10 -55.65 -5.01
#